data_AF-A0A7W9WZ77-F1
#
_entry.id   AF-A0A7W9WZ77-F1
#
_cell.length_a   1.000
_cell.length_b   1.000
_cell.length_c   1.000
_cell.angle_alpha   90.00
_cell.angle_beta   90.00
_cell.angle_gamma   90.00
#
_symmetry.space_group_name_H-M   'P 1'
#
loop_
_entity.id
_entity.type
_entity.pdbx_description
1 polymer ?
#
loop_
_entity_poly.entity_id
_entity_poly.type
_entity_poly.pdbx_seq_one_letter_code
_entity_poly.pdbx_strand_id
1 'polypeptide(L)'
;MMTSKGDPGRSVEHLLLIQSWRRLADQLGPLIGDNGFCALYGRALRLVGPDYTWLATTAPCKTRAAQIDALDDMLASVAPDLAQVAHAALLQTFTDLLASLIGHALARRLLDAATVDGEEKKVQEHK
;
A
#
# COMPACT_ATOMS: atom_id res chain seq x y z
N MET A 1 22.41 -10.55 25.43
CA MET A 1 21.13 -11.17 25.84
C MET A 1 20.07 -10.09 25.75
N MET A 2 19.02 -10.10 24.94
CA MET A 2 18.46 -11.00 23.94
C MET A 2 17.93 -10.05 22.84
N THR A 3 18.42 -10.12 21.61
CA THR A 3 17.67 -9.55 20.48
C THR A 3 16.51 -10.50 20.25
N SER A 4 15.32 -10.08 20.64
CA SER A 4 14.05 -10.77 20.38
C SER A 4 13.97 -11.00 18.87
N LYS A 5 14.31 -12.22 18.44
CA LYS A 5 14.15 -12.67 17.08
C LYS A 5 12.65 -12.90 16.94
N GLY A 6 11.95 -11.82 16.58
CA GLY A 6 10.53 -11.86 16.25
C GLY A 6 10.30 -13.00 15.29
N ASP A 7 9.35 -13.85 15.64
CA ASP A 7 8.87 -14.94 14.82
C ASP A 7 8.68 -14.44 13.37
N PRO A 8 9.29 -15.07 12.35
CA PRO A 8 9.01 -14.77 10.94
C PRO A 8 7.65 -15.37 10.59
N GLY A 9 6.61 -14.84 11.24
CA GLY A 9 5.23 -15.24 11.09
C GLY A 9 4.41 -13.96 10.99
N ARG A 10 3.42 -13.96 10.09
CA ARG A 10 2.48 -12.87 9.82
C ARG A 10 1.99 -12.26 11.14
N SER A 11 2.70 -11.23 11.60
CA SER A 11 2.42 -10.55 12.85
C SER A 11 1.24 -9.60 12.65
N VAL A 12 0.61 -9.14 13.73
CA VAL A 12 -0.55 -8.22 13.62
C VAL A 12 -0.19 -6.97 12.80
N GLU A 13 1.01 -6.46 13.00
CA GLU A 13 1.60 -5.37 12.22
C GLU A 13 1.64 -5.67 10.71
N HIS A 14 2.10 -6.86 10.31
CA HIS A 14 2.13 -7.31 8.91
C HIS A 14 0.73 -7.32 8.28
N LEU A 15 -0.26 -7.82 9.01
CA LEU A 15 -1.65 -7.84 8.54
C LEU A 15 -2.18 -6.41 8.31
N LEU A 16 -1.79 -5.44 9.16
CA LEU A 16 -2.17 -4.03 8.98
C LEU A 16 -1.54 -3.41 7.73
N LEU A 17 -0.31 -3.80 7.37
CA LEU A 17 0.35 -3.37 6.13
C LEU A 17 -0.48 -3.79 4.91
N ILE A 18 -0.83 -5.08 4.84
CA ILE A 18 -1.58 -5.63 3.70
C ILE A 18 -3.02 -5.11 3.64
N GLN A 19 -3.67 -4.94 4.79
CA GLN A 19 -5.01 -4.34 4.85
C GLN A 19 -5.03 -2.92 4.29
N SER A 20 -3.98 -2.14 4.51
CA SER A 20 -3.85 -0.79 3.94
C SER A 20 -3.84 -0.81 2.41
N TRP A 21 -3.09 -1.73 1.80
CA TRP A 21 -3.08 -1.93 0.34
C TRP A 21 -4.41 -2.44 -0.20
N ARG A 22 -5.08 -3.33 0.53
CA ARG A 22 -6.37 -3.88 0.13
C ARG A 22 -7.44 -2.80 0.10
N ARG A 23 -7.46 -1.93 1.11
CA ARG A 23 -8.35 -0.76 1.13
C ARG A 23 -8.03 0.21 0.00
N LEU A 24 -6.75 0.50 -0.26
CA LEU A 24 -6.35 1.35 -1.38
C LEU A 24 -6.78 0.75 -2.73
N ALA A 25 -6.60 -0.54 -2.94
CA ALA A 25 -7.00 -1.21 -4.18
C ALA A 25 -8.52 -1.25 -4.38
N ASP A 26 -9.29 -1.32 -3.29
CA ASP A 26 -10.75 -1.23 -3.33
C ASP A 26 -11.22 0.17 -3.72
N GLN A 27 -10.63 1.21 -3.09
CA GLN A 27 -10.93 2.61 -3.38
C GLN A 27 -10.46 3.05 -4.77
N LEU A 28 -9.27 2.62 -5.20
CA LEU A 28 -8.70 2.99 -6.51
C LEU A 28 -9.25 2.12 -7.64
N GLY A 29 -9.73 0.91 -7.33
CA GLY A 29 -10.30 0.00 -8.29
C GLY A 29 -11.33 0.60 -9.26
N PRO A 30 -12.35 1.35 -8.78
CA PRO A 30 -13.32 2.02 -9.65
C PRO A 30 -12.78 3.26 -10.36
N LEU A 31 -11.68 3.88 -9.91
CA LEU A 31 -11.11 5.09 -10.53
C LEU A 31 -10.13 4.77 -11.67
N ILE A 32 -9.24 3.81 -11.46
CA ILE A 32 -8.12 3.52 -12.39
C ILE A 32 -8.16 2.10 -12.96
N GLY A 33 -9.02 1.23 -12.43
CA GLY A 33 -9.12 -0.18 -12.83
C GLY A 33 -7.92 -1.04 -12.38
N ASP A 34 -8.00 -2.35 -12.64
CA ASP A 34 -6.92 -3.29 -12.28
C ASP A 34 -5.61 -2.96 -12.99
N ASN A 35 -5.68 -2.68 -14.31
CA ASN A 35 -4.50 -2.37 -15.10
C ASN A 35 -3.83 -1.06 -14.66
N GLY A 36 -4.61 -0.03 -14.30
CA GLY A 36 -4.06 1.24 -13.82
C GLY A 36 -3.35 1.07 -12.48
N PHE A 37 -3.96 0.31 -11.56
CA PHE A 37 -3.33 0.00 -10.27
C PHE A 37 -2.05 -0.80 -10.45
N CYS A 38 -2.05 -1.88 -11.24
CA CYS A 38 -0.86 -2.69 -11.49
C CYS A 38 0.25 -1.89 -12.19
N ALA A 39 -0.09 -0.98 -13.10
CA ALA A 39 0.88 -0.11 -13.75
C ALA A 39 1.54 0.88 -12.77
N LEU A 40 0.74 1.52 -11.91
CA LEU A 40 1.20 2.42 -10.84
C LEU A 40 2.07 1.69 -9.82
N TYR A 41 1.58 0.53 -9.37
CA TYR A 41 2.28 -0.32 -8.41
C TYR A 41 3.62 -0.79 -8.98
N GLY A 42 3.64 -1.28 -10.23
CA GLY A 42 4.88 -1.67 -10.90
C GLY A 42 5.86 -0.51 -11.11
N ARG A 43 5.36 0.73 -11.28
CA ARG A 43 6.19 1.92 -11.33
C ARG A 43 6.76 2.27 -9.95
N ALA A 44 5.94 2.20 -8.90
CA ALA A 44 6.39 2.40 -7.53
C ALA A 44 7.49 1.39 -7.16
N LEU A 45 7.28 0.10 -7.45
CA LEU A 45 8.28 -0.96 -7.27
C LEU A 45 9.60 -0.69 -7.99
N ARG A 46 9.57 -0.16 -9.22
CA ARG A 46 10.81 0.20 -9.93
C ARG A 46 11.56 1.36 -9.27
N LEU A 47 10.84 2.28 -8.64
CA LEU A 47 11.44 3.44 -7.96
C LEU A 47 12.01 3.07 -6.59
N VAL A 48 11.38 2.16 -5.84
CA VAL A 48 11.95 1.63 -4.59
C VAL A 48 12.92 0.47 -4.80
N GLY A 49 12.91 -0.17 -5.96
CA GLY A 49 13.81 -1.27 -6.33
C GLY A 49 15.32 -1.05 -6.11
N PRO A 50 15.90 0.14 -6.34
CA PRO A 50 17.31 0.37 -6.00
C PRO A 50 17.63 0.24 -4.50
N ASP A 51 16.70 0.63 -3.61
CA ASP A 51 16.87 0.50 -2.16
C ASP A 51 16.42 -0.87 -1.63
N TYR A 52 15.47 -1.52 -2.32
CA TYR A 52 14.86 -2.78 -1.92
C TYR A 52 14.81 -3.77 -3.09
N THR A 53 15.96 -4.31 -3.48
CA THR A 53 16.09 -5.18 -4.67
C THR A 53 15.22 -6.44 -4.60
N TRP A 54 14.93 -6.93 -3.38
CA TRP A 54 14.04 -8.07 -3.16
C TRP A 54 12.58 -7.78 -3.57
N LEU A 55 12.11 -6.53 -3.48
CA LEU A 55 10.79 -6.10 -3.96
C LEU A 55 10.72 -5.98 -5.49
N ALA A 56 11.84 -5.64 -6.14
CA ALA A 56 11.89 -5.45 -7.59
C ALA A 56 11.83 -6.77 -8.40
N THR A 57 11.94 -7.91 -7.73
CA THR A 57 12.04 -9.22 -8.39
C THR A 57 10.66 -9.78 -8.80
N THR A 58 9.56 -9.18 -8.34
CA THR A 58 8.23 -9.69 -8.68
C THR A 58 7.78 -9.33 -10.08
N ALA A 59 7.31 -10.34 -10.80
CA ALA A 59 6.61 -10.16 -12.06
C ALA A 59 5.36 -9.29 -11.86
N PRO A 60 5.04 -8.37 -12.79
CA PRO A 60 3.80 -7.61 -12.73
C PRO A 60 2.61 -8.57 -12.81
N CYS A 61 1.75 -8.56 -11.79
CA CYS A 61 0.53 -9.35 -11.78
C CYS A 61 -0.56 -8.65 -12.60
N LYS A 62 -1.45 -9.45 -13.20
CA LYS A 62 -2.55 -8.93 -14.03
C LYS A 62 -3.75 -8.41 -13.22
N THR A 63 -3.82 -8.72 -11.92
CA THR A 63 -4.93 -8.32 -11.04
C THR A 63 -4.41 -7.71 -9.74
N ARG A 64 -5.16 -6.75 -9.18
CA ARG A 64 -4.84 -6.06 -7.93
C ARG A 64 -4.74 -7.03 -6.76
N ALA A 65 -5.66 -7.99 -6.69
CA ALA A 65 -5.67 -9.02 -5.64
C ALA A 65 -4.39 -9.86 -5.66
N ALA A 66 -4.01 -10.39 -6.83
CA ALA A 66 -2.78 -11.19 -6.96
C ALA A 66 -1.52 -10.36 -6.67
N GLN A 67 -1.54 -9.07 -7.00
CA GLN A 67 -0.42 -8.17 -6.69
C GLN A 67 -0.27 -7.95 -5.17
N ILE A 68 -1.37 -7.85 -4.43
CA ILE A 68 -1.38 -7.71 -2.97
C ILE A 68 -0.98 -9.03 -2.29
N ASP A 69 -1.48 -10.17 -2.76
CA ASP A 69 -1.07 -11.49 -2.26
C ASP A 69 0.44 -11.72 -2.46
N ALA A 70 1.00 -11.31 -3.61
CA ALA A 70 2.44 -11.37 -3.83
C ALA A 70 3.23 -10.47 -2.86
N LEU A 71 2.68 -9.29 -2.51
CA LEU A 71 3.29 -8.41 -1.51
C LEU A 71 3.24 -9.02 -0.10
N ASP A 72 2.15 -9.70 0.25
CA ASP A 72 2.02 -10.42 1.54
C ASP A 72 3.11 -11.47 1.69
N ASP A 73 3.31 -12.31 0.67
CA ASP A 73 4.32 -13.37 0.70
C ASP A 73 5.76 -12.81 0.80
N MET A 74 6.02 -11.71 0.08
CA MET A 74 7.32 -11.03 0.14
C MET A 74 7.60 -10.40 1.51
N LEU A 75 6.64 -9.69 2.08
CA LEU A 75 6.79 -9.07 3.40
C LEU A 75 6.94 -10.14 4.49
N ALA A 76 6.27 -11.29 4.33
CA ALA A 76 6.40 -12.43 5.25
C ALA A 76 7.76 -13.12 5.13
N SER A 77 8.44 -12.97 3.99
CA SER A 77 9.76 -13.57 3.73
C SER A 77 10.94 -12.77 4.30
N VAL A 78 10.71 -11.54 4.79
CA VAL A 78 11.75 -10.65 5.33
C VAL A 78 11.52 -10.35 6.82
N ALA A 79 12.53 -9.76 7.47
CA ALA A 79 12.40 -9.34 8.87
C ALA A 79 11.31 -8.26 9.02
N PRO A 80 10.52 -8.25 10.11
CA PRO A 80 9.38 -7.34 10.29
C PRO A 80 9.79 -5.86 10.24
N ASP A 81 10.97 -5.53 10.78
CA ASP A 81 11.51 -4.16 10.73
C ASP A 81 11.77 -3.71 9.28
N LEU A 82 12.39 -4.57 8.48
CA LEU A 82 12.63 -4.31 7.06
C LEU A 82 11.33 -4.27 6.25
N ALA A 83 10.37 -5.15 6.59
CA ALA A 83 9.05 -5.20 5.99
C ALA A 83 8.32 -3.85 6.17
N GLN A 84 8.32 -3.31 7.39
CA GLN A 84 7.68 -2.03 7.67
C GLN A 84 8.33 -0.86 6.91
N VAL A 85 9.66 -0.79 6.93
CA VAL A 85 10.40 0.30 6.27
C VAL A 85 10.19 0.25 4.75
N ALA A 86 10.30 -0.93 4.15
CA ALA A 86 10.10 -1.11 2.71
C ALA A 86 8.64 -0.86 2.30
N HIS A 87 7.68 -1.31 3.11
CA HIS A 87 6.27 -1.03 2.91
C HIS A 87 5.98 0.47 2.96
N ALA A 88 6.52 1.19 3.94
CA ALA A 88 6.33 2.64 4.07
C ALA A 88 6.92 3.39 2.86
N ALA A 89 8.12 3.02 2.41
CA ALA A 89 8.75 3.60 1.23
C ALA A 89 7.93 3.34 -0.05
N LEU A 90 7.43 2.12 -0.23
CA LEU A 90 6.58 1.76 -1.37
C LEU A 90 5.26 2.53 -1.35
N LEU A 91 4.61 2.62 -0.19
CA LEU A 91 3.33 3.31 -0.02
C LEU A 91 3.46 4.83 -0.26
N GLN A 92 4.54 5.44 0.23
CA GLN A 92 4.86 6.84 -0.03
C GLN A 92 5.07 7.10 -1.52
N THR A 93 5.89 6.28 -2.18
CA THR A 93 6.16 6.39 -3.62
C THR A 93 4.90 6.21 -4.46
N PHE A 94 4.06 5.22 -4.11
CA PHE A 94 2.79 4.99 -4.78
C PHE A 94 1.84 6.19 -4.64
N THR A 95 1.76 6.76 -3.43
CA THR A 95 0.96 7.95 -3.15
C THR A 95 1.45 9.17 -3.94
N ASP A 96 2.76 9.37 -4.02
CA ASP A 96 3.37 10.46 -4.77
C ASP A 96 3.07 10.32 -6.28
N LEU A 97 3.18 9.11 -6.82
CA LEU A 97 2.78 8.83 -8.20
C LEU A 97 1.29 9.07 -8.44
N LEU A 98 0.43 8.68 -7.50
CA LEU A 98 -1.01 8.94 -7.56
C LEU A 98 -1.30 10.45 -7.53
N ALA A 99 -0.60 11.19 -6.68
CA ALA A 99 -0.66 12.65 -6.61
C ALA A 99 -0.19 13.32 -7.89
N SER A 100 0.85 12.79 -8.53
CA SER A 100 1.32 13.28 -9.83
C SER A 100 0.31 13.02 -10.96
N LEU A 101 -0.50 11.96 -10.89
CA LEU A 101 -1.44 11.58 -11.95
C LEU A 101 -2.78 12.31 -11.89
N ILE A 102 -3.28 12.59 -10.68
CA ILE A 102 -4.60 13.21 -10.47
C ILE A 102 -4.46 14.71 -10.08
N GLY A 103 -3.23 15.17 -9.84
CA GLY A 103 -2.94 16.43 -9.16
C GLY A 103 -2.99 16.25 -7.64
N HIS A 104 -2.00 16.82 -6.92
CA HIS A 104 -1.82 16.64 -5.46
C HIS A 104 -3.11 16.82 -4.65
N ALA A 105 -4.01 17.71 -5.08
CA ALA A 105 -5.26 17.99 -4.40
C ALA A 105 -6.24 16.80 -4.38
N LEU A 106 -6.38 16.05 -5.49
CA LEU A 106 -7.35 14.96 -5.57
C LEU A 106 -6.80 13.66 -4.97
N ALA A 107 -5.50 13.40 -5.14
CA ALA A 107 -4.85 12.27 -4.45
C ALA A 107 -4.83 12.47 -2.93
N ARG A 108 -4.62 13.70 -2.44
CA ARG A 108 -4.73 14.01 -1.02
C ARG A 108 -6.14 13.72 -0.50
N ARG A 109 -7.19 14.08 -1.26
CA ARG A 109 -8.58 13.78 -0.88
C ARG A 109 -8.92 12.29 -0.89
N LEU A 110 -8.38 11.52 -1.84
CA LEU A 110 -8.57 10.07 -1.88
C LEU A 110 -7.83 9.36 -0.73
N LEU A 111 -6.61 9.79 -0.41
CA LEU A 111 -5.89 9.26 0.75
C LEU A 111 -6.57 9.63 2.06
N ASP A 112 -7.00 10.89 2.21
CA ASP A 112 -7.73 11.34 3.39
C ASP A 112 -9.00 10.52 3.60
N ALA A 113 -9.80 10.31 2.54
CA ALA A 113 -10.98 9.45 2.56
C ALA A 113 -10.65 7.97 2.87
N ALA A 114 -9.53 7.44 2.38
CA ALA A 114 -9.12 6.06 2.69
C ALA A 114 -8.62 5.89 4.14
N THR A 115 -8.08 6.96 4.75
CA THR A 115 -7.64 6.97 6.15
C THR A 115 -8.76 7.31 7.13
N VAL A 116 -9.77 8.07 6.69
CA VAL A 116 -10.92 8.51 7.48
C VAL A 116 -12.13 7.67 7.08
N ASP A 117 -12.06 6.36 7.37
CA ASP A 117 -13.26 5.54 7.44
C ASP A 117 -13.60 5.43 8.91
N GLY A 118 -14.49 6.29 9.37
CA GLY A 118 -15.02 6.20 10.73
C GLY A 118 -15.22 7.50 11.48
N GLU A 119 -15.51 8.63 10.83
CA GLU A 119 -16.23 9.72 11.51
C GLU A 119 -17.16 10.42 10.51
N GLU A 120 -18.27 9.77 10.15
CA GLU A 120 -19.43 10.48 9.62
C GLU A 120 -20.08 11.30 10.76
N LYS A 121 -19.43 12.39 11.18
CA LYS A 121 -20.12 13.44 11.92
C LYS A 121 -20.91 14.30 10.95
N LYS A 122 -22.18 13.94 10.73
CA LYS A 122 -23.19 14.85 10.20
C LYS A 122 -24.07 15.35 11.36
N VAL A 123 -23.48 16.21 12.20
CA VAL A 123 -24.23 17.06 13.13
C VAL A 123 -24.71 18.29 12.34
N GLN A 124 -26.05 18.40 12.24
CA GLN A 124 -26.93 19.60 12.17
C GLN A 124 -26.65 20.66 11.07
N GLU A 125 -27.58 21.46 10.55
CA GLU A 125 -28.81 22.14 11.02
C GLU A 125 -29.57 22.57 9.73
N HIS A 126 -30.87 22.84 9.63
CA HIS A 126 -31.63 23.93 10.26
C HIS A 126 -33.11 23.82 9.79
N LYS A 127 -34.07 23.86 10.71
CA LYS A 127 -35.44 24.37 10.45
C LYS A 127 -35.90 25.12 11.69
#